data_AF-A0A6V7IY85-F1
#
_entry.id   AF-A0A6V7IY85-F1
#
_cell.length_a   1.000
_cell.length_b   1.000
_cell.length_c   1.000
_cell.angle_alpha   90.00
_cell.angle_beta   90.00
_cell.angle_gamma   90.00
#
_symmetry.space_group_name_H-M   'P 1'
#
loop_
_entity.id
_entity.type
_entity.pdbx_description
1 polymer ?
#
loop_
_entity_poly.entity_id
_entity_poly.type
_entity_poly.pdbx_seq_one_letter_code
_entity_poly.pdbx_strand_id
1 'polypeptide(L)' 'FLRPLKPYQPTNDVSQRLDEVCKNLSIPHDDSMKIGDLQTRFKFFVACEQEFDYSIPNSRLCGIETI' A
#
# COMPACT_ATOMS: atom_id res chain seq x y z
N PHE A 1 -11.24 25.64 2.47
CA PHE A 1 -9.89 25.58 1.90
C PHE A 1 -9.65 24.20 1.31
N LEU A 2 -9.09 24.12 0.09
CA LEU A 2 -8.76 22.83 -0.53
C LEU A 2 -7.53 22.23 0.17
N ARG A 3 -7.49 20.89 0.25
CA ARG A 3 -6.32 20.18 0.77
C ARG A 3 -5.12 20.50 -0.15
N PRO A 4 -3.96 20.92 0.39
CA PRO A 4 -2.79 21.20 -0.43
C PRO A 4 -2.36 19.93 -1.18
N LEU A 5 -1.91 20.11 -2.42
CA LEU A 5 -1.33 19.02 -3.21
C LEU A 5 -0.10 18.50 -2.46
N LYS A 6 -0.13 17.22 -2.07
CA LYS A 6 1.01 16.56 -1.43
C LYS A 6 1.84 15.88 -2.53
N PRO A 7 3.02 16.41 -2.91
CA PRO A 7 3.89 15.72 -3.85
C PRO A 7 4.39 14.43 -3.20
N TYR A 8 4.25 13.31 -3.90
CA TYR A 8 4.82 12.04 -3.47
C TYR A 8 6.21 11.88 -4.08
N GLN A 9 7.22 11.70 -3.23
CA GLN A 9 8.58 11.36 -3.65
C GLN A 9 8.89 9.97 -3.09
N PRO A 10 8.89 8.93 -3.93
CA PRO A 10 9.26 7.60 -3.48
C PRO A 10 10.72 7.60 -3.05
N THR A 11 10.99 7.04 -1.88
CA THR A 11 12.35 6.76 -1.41
C THR A 11 12.94 5.57 -2.20
N ASN A 12 14.26 5.46 -2.30
CA ASN A 12 14.88 4.33 -3.01
C ASN A 12 14.59 2.98 -2.33
N ASP A 13 14.30 2.98 -1.03
CA ASP A 13 14.09 1.78 -0.22
C ASP A 13 12.61 1.34 -0.15
N VAL A 14 11.77 1.83 -1.07
CA VAL A 14 10.32 1.52 -1.07
C VAL A 14 10.06 0.02 -1.11
N SER A 15 10.77 -0.73 -1.95
CA SER A 15 10.60 -2.19 -2.05
C SER A 15 10.89 -2.88 -0.71
N GLN A 16 12.01 -2.54 -0.06
CA GLN A 16 12.38 -3.15 1.22
C GLN A 16 11.36 -2.87 2.32
N ARG A 17 10.88 -1.62 2.41
CA ARG A 17 9.85 -1.23 3.40
C ARG A 17 8.50 -1.90 3.10
N LEU A 18 8.16 -2.06 1.83
CA LEU A 18 6.94 -2.75 1.41
C LEU A 18 7.02 -4.25 1.76
N ASP A 19 8.19 -4.88 1.58
CA ASP A 19 8.45 -6.26 1.99
C ASP A 19 8.30 -6.44 3.50
N GLU A 20 8.78 -5.48 4.30
CA GLU A 20 8.59 -5.47 5.75
C GLU A 20 7.10 -5.35 6.13
N VAL A 21 6.35 -4.48 5.48
CA VAL A 21 4.89 -4.35 5.68
C VAL A 21 4.17 -5.66 5.34
N CYS A 22 4.53 -6.31 4.22
CA CYS A 22 3.98 -7.61 3.83
C CYS A 22 4.29 -8.69 4.87
N LYS A 23 5.54 -8.76 5.36
CA LYS A 23 5.94 -9.71 6.42
C LYS A 23 5.17 -9.47 7.71
N ASN A 24 4.99 -8.22 8.13
CA ASN A 24 4.26 -7.87 9.35
C ASN A 24 2.78 -8.26 9.30
N LEU A 25 2.20 -8.28 8.10
CA LEU A 25 0.81 -8.66 7.87
C LEU A 25 0.64 -10.13 7.46
N SER A 26 1.73 -10.92 7.45
CA SER A 26 1.76 -12.31 6.96
C SER A 26 1.18 -12.45 5.55
N ILE A 27 1.36 -11.43 4.71
CA ILE A 27 0.90 -11.43 3.33
C ILE A 27 1.97 -12.12 2.48
N PRO A 28 1.60 -13.05 1.59
CA PRO A 28 2.55 -13.70 0.71
C PRO A 28 3.28 -12.66 -0.14
N HIS A 29 4.60 -12.73 -0.14
CA HIS A 29 5.50 -11.86 -0.89
C HIS A 29 5.62 -12.34 -2.35
N ASP A 30 4.49 -12.59 -2.99
CA ASP A 30 4.42 -12.98 -4.39
C ASP A 30 3.63 -11.89 -5.14
N ASP A 31 4.32 -11.16 -6.01
CA ASP A 31 3.76 -10.07 -6.84
C ASP A 31 2.61 -10.54 -7.74
N SER A 32 2.49 -11.86 -7.96
CA SER A 32 1.40 -12.45 -8.73
C SER A 32 0.17 -12.80 -7.89
N MET A 33 0.28 -12.74 -6.56
CA MET A 33 -0.79 -13.16 -5.67
C MET A 33 -1.83 -12.07 -5.50
N LYS A 34 -3.08 -12.42 -5.82
CA LYS A 34 -4.21 -11.53 -5.61
C LYS A 34 -4.44 -11.32 -4.12
N ILE A 35 -4.62 -10.06 -3.70
CA ILE A 35 -5.05 -9.73 -2.34
C ILE A 35 -6.56 -9.99 -2.25
N GLY A 36 -6.94 -11.26 -2.17
CA GLY A 36 -8.33 -11.71 -2.28
C GLY A 36 -9.21 -11.38 -1.07
N ASP A 37 -8.62 -11.23 0.12
CA ASP A 37 -9.36 -10.89 1.33
C ASP A 37 -9.43 -9.37 1.55
N LEU A 38 -10.66 -8.83 1.61
CA LEU A 38 -10.93 -7.42 1.82
C LEU A 38 -10.35 -6.87 3.13
N GLN A 39 -10.34 -7.67 4.20
CA GLN A 39 -9.78 -7.23 5.48
C GLN A 39 -8.27 -7.13 5.42
N THR A 40 -7.61 -8.14 4.86
CA THR A 40 -6.17 -8.14 4.62
C THR A 40 -5.76 -6.99 3.71
N ARG A 41 -6.51 -6.75 2.63
CA ARG A 41 -6.29 -5.63 1.71
C ARG A 41 -6.41 -4.26 2.39
N PHE A 42 -7.43 -4.08 3.22
CA PHE A 42 -7.60 -2.85 3.98
C PHE A 42 -6.45 -2.62 4.96
N LYS A 43 -6.08 -3.64 5.76
CA LYS A 43 -4.97 -3.54 6.71
C LYS A 43 -3.64 -3.22 6.01
N PHE A 44 -3.42 -3.82 4.84
CA PHE A 44 -2.24 -3.54 4.01
C PHE A 44 -2.18 -2.08 3.56
N PHE A 45 -3.26 -1.55 2.97
CA PHE A 45 -3.27 -0.15 2.53
C PHE A 45 -3.13 0.84 3.68
N VAL A 46 -3.70 0.55 4.85
CA VAL A 46 -3.52 1.37 6.06
C VAL A 46 -2.07 1.33 6.54
N ALA A 47 -1.43 0.17 6.53
CA ALA A 47 -0.02 0.05 6.89
C ALA A 47 0.88 0.82 5.91
N CYS A 48 0.62 0.74 4.61
CA CYS A 48 1.34 1.54 3.60
C CYS A 48 1.11 3.05 3.78
N GLU A 49 -0.12 3.48 4.10
CA GLU A 49 -0.40 4.89 4.36
C GLU A 49 0.36 5.41 5.58
N GLN A 50 0.48 4.61 6.64
CA GLN A 50 1.27 4.96 7.82
C GLN A 50 2.77 5.02 7.52
N GLU A 51 3.28 4.07 6.72
CA GLU A 51 4.71 3.94 6.42
C GLU A 51 5.21 5.02 5.45
N PHE A 52 4.40 5.35 4.45
CA PHE A 52 4.75 6.31 3.39
C PHE A 52 4.13 7.69 3.58
N ASP A 53 3.31 7.88 4.62
CA ASP A 53 2.53 9.10 4.89
C ASP A 53 1.76 9.57 3.64
N TYR A 54 1.28 8.61 2.85
CA TYR A 54 0.62 8.87 1.58
C TYR A 54 -0.59 7.96 1.36
N SER A 55 -1.75 8.59 1.24
CA SER A 55 -3.02 7.90 1.07
C SER A 55 -3.27 7.50 -0.37
N ILE A 56 -3.80 6.29 -0.57
CA ILE A 56 -4.17 5.80 -1.90
C ILE A 56 -5.54 6.37 -2.28
N PRO A 57 -5.69 7.04 -3.44
CA PRO A 57 -6.98 7.57 -3.85
C PRO A 57 -7.98 6.46 -4.19
N ASN A 58 -9.26 6.69 -3.88
CA ASN A 58 -10.34 5.71 -4.09
C ASN A 58 -10.43 5.20 -5.54
N SER A 59 -10.12 6.06 -6.52
CA SER A 59 -10.11 5.69 -7.94
C SER A 59 -9.05 4.65 -8.32
N ARG A 60 -8.01 4.49 -7.49
CA ARG A 60 -6.95 3.49 -7.68
C ARG A 60 -7.22 2.20 -6.91
N LEU A 61 -8.00 2.24 -5.83
CA LEU A 61 -8.32 1.07 -5.01
C LEU A 61 -9.04 -0.05 -5.80
N CYS A 62 -9.82 0.31 -6.83
CA CYS A 62 -10.48 -0.69 -7.68
C CYS A 62 -9.52 -1.38 -8.66
N GLY A 63 -8.39 -0.76 -8.99
CA GLY A 63 -7.41 -1.31 -9.94
C GLY A 63 -6.26 -2.08 -9.29
N ILE A 64 -6.10 -2.01 -7.97
CA ILE A 64 -5.08 -2.74 -7.23
C ILE A 64 -5.62 -4.13 -6.91
N GLU A 65 -5.22 -5.12 -7.70
CA GLU A 65 -5.58 -6.55 -7.51
C GLU A 65 -4.43 -7.36 -6.89
N THR A 66 -3.19 -6.98 -7.21
CA THR A 66 -1.95 -7.62 -6.75
C THR A 66 -1.06 -6.59 -6.06
N ILE A 67 -0.01 -7.07 -5.39
CA ILE A 67 1.00 -6.26 -4.72
C ILE A 67 2.00 -5.74 -5.75
#